data_AF-A0A9P3ITE0-F1
#
_entry.id   AF-A0A9P3ITE0-F1
#
_cell.length_a   1.000
_cell.length_b   1.000
_cell.length_c   1.000
_cell.angle_alpha   90.00
_cell.angle_beta   90.00
_cell.angle_gamma   90.00
#
_symmetry.space_group_name_H-M   'P 1'
#
loop_
_entity.id
_entity.type
_entity.pdbx_description
1 polymer ?
#
loop_
_entity_poly.entity_id
_entity_poly.type
_entity_poly.pdbx_seq_one_letter_code
_entity_poly.pdbx_strand_id
1 'polypeptide(L)'
;MSAAGGPFAKEMAVRKRIQAIYNKLQDDFPSLREYNDYLEQVEDIVFRLVEGIDVAATEAEVRTYEASNRDGIAAARAKRAERRAAELRAAALPPKPGESSVYQL
;
A
#
# COMPACT_ATOMS: atom_id res chain seq x y z
N MET A 1 4.09 5.04 -32.45
CA MET A 1 3.45 5.43 -31.18
C MET A 1 3.43 4.18 -30.32
N SER A 2 4.24 4.14 -29.26
CA SER A 2 4.40 2.93 -28.43
C SER A 2 3.16 2.75 -27.56
N ALA A 3 2.52 1.59 -27.63
CA ALA A 3 1.33 1.31 -26.84
C ALA A 3 1.72 1.21 -25.36
N ALA A 4 1.13 2.07 -24.53
CA ALA A 4 1.22 2.04 -23.07
C ALA A 4 0.49 0.83 -22.44
N GLY A 5 0.42 -0.31 -23.14
CA GLY A 5 -0.46 -1.45 -22.84
C GLY A 5 0.26 -2.79 -22.80
N GLY A 6 1.43 -2.84 -22.18
CA GLY A 6 2.16 -4.10 -21.96
C GLY A 6 1.69 -4.86 -20.70
N PRO A 7 2.05 -6.15 -20.56
CA PRO A 7 1.73 -6.96 -19.38
C PRO A 7 2.09 -6.29 -18.03
N PHE A 8 3.24 -5.62 -17.99
CA PHE A 8 3.68 -4.84 -16.83
C PHE A 8 2.75 -3.66 -16.49
N ALA A 9 2.22 -2.96 -17.49
CA ALA A 9 1.31 -1.85 -17.27
C ALA A 9 -0.03 -2.35 -16.69
N LYS A 10 -0.51 -3.52 -17.14
CA LYS A 10 -1.68 -4.19 -16.57
C LYS A 10 -1.44 -4.56 -15.11
N GLU A 11 -0.33 -5.23 -14.81
CA GLU A 11 0.02 -5.61 -13.44
C GLU A 11 0.07 -4.40 -12.51
N MET A 12 0.79 -3.35 -12.91
CA MET A 12 0.91 -2.11 -12.15
C MET A 12 -0.46 -1.46 -11.89
N ALA A 13 -1.36 -1.44 -12.88
CA ALA A 13 -2.69 -0.89 -12.73
C ALA A 13 -3.53 -1.69 -11.72
N VAL A 14 -3.50 -3.03 -11.81
CA VAL A 14 -4.21 -3.92 -10.88
C VAL A 14 -3.64 -3.77 -9.47
N ARG A 15 -2.32 -3.90 -9.30
CA ARG A 15 -1.64 -3.80 -8.01
C ARG A 15 -1.93 -2.47 -7.33
N LYS A 16 -1.84 -1.36 -8.07
CA LYS A 16 -2.16 -0.03 -7.54
C LYS A 16 -3.61 0.08 -7.07
N ARG A 17 -4.57 -0.46 -7.83
CA ARG A 17 -5.99 -0.46 -7.46
C ARG A 17 -6.24 -1.27 -6.19
N ILE A 18 -5.72 -2.50 -6.15
CA ILE A 18 -5.94 -3.41 -5.01
C ILE A 18 -5.27 -2.86 -3.75
N GLN A 19 -4.04 -2.36 -3.81
CA GLN A 19 -3.38 -1.74 -2.65
C GLN A 19 -4.07 -0.47 -2.14
N ALA A 20 -4.82 0.23 -2.99
CA ALA A 20 -5.61 1.40 -2.57
C ALA A 20 -6.87 1.00 -1.77
N ILE A 21 -7.36 -0.23 -1.95
CA ILE A 21 -8.53 -0.82 -1.25
C ILE A 21 -8.04 -1.60 -0.03
N TYR A 22 -7.09 -2.51 -0.21
CA TYR A 22 -6.50 -3.34 0.83
C TYR A 22 -5.33 -2.60 1.49
N ASN A 23 -5.65 -1.53 2.22
CA ASN A 23 -4.65 -0.58 2.72
C ASN A 23 -4.42 -0.62 4.24
N LYS A 24 -4.85 -1.68 4.94
CA LYS A 24 -4.50 -1.90 6.35
C LYS A 24 -2.99 -1.91 6.55
N LEU A 25 -2.56 -1.42 7.70
CA LEU A 25 -1.17 -1.34 8.16
C LEU A 25 -0.91 -2.45 9.18
N GLN A 26 0.35 -2.76 9.44
CA GLN A 26 0.73 -3.74 10.46
C GLN A 26 0.12 -3.42 11.84
N ASP A 27 0.04 -2.15 12.22
CA ASP A 27 -0.59 -1.70 13.47
C ASP A 27 -2.08 -2.06 13.59
N ASP A 28 -2.73 -2.43 12.49
CA ASP A 28 -4.15 -2.80 12.45
C ASP A 28 -4.37 -4.30 12.74
N PHE A 29 -3.28 -5.05 13.01
CA PHE A 29 -3.30 -6.48 13.30
C PHE A 29 -2.67 -6.76 14.67
N PRO A 30 -3.18 -7.76 15.42
CA PRO A 30 -2.65 -8.14 16.73
C PRO A 30 -1.29 -8.85 16.65
N SER A 31 -0.90 -9.35 15.48
CA SER A 31 0.38 -10.03 15.29
C SER A 31 0.96 -9.81 13.89
N LEU A 32 2.29 -9.97 13.79
CA LEU A 32 2.99 -9.94 12.50
C LEU A 32 2.54 -11.09 11.58
N ARG A 33 2.17 -12.25 12.15
CA ARG A 33 1.66 -13.39 11.38
C ARG A 33 0.39 -13.00 10.63
N GLU A 34 -0.60 -12.47 11.33
CA GLU A 34 -1.88 -12.07 10.72
C GLU A 34 -1.71 -10.96 9.67
N TYR A 35 -0.78 -10.04 9.91
CA TYR A 35 -0.43 -9.04 8.90
C TYR A 35 0.17 -9.68 7.64
N ASN A 36 1.07 -10.67 7.80
CA ASN A 36 1.66 -11.38 6.67
C ASN A 36 0.63 -12.24 5.92
N ASP A 37 -0.27 -12.93 6.63
CA ASP A 37 -1.36 -13.70 6.03
C ASP A 37 -2.28 -12.78 5.20
N TYR A 38 -2.54 -11.57 5.70
CA TYR A 38 -3.25 -10.54 4.96
C TYR A 38 -2.50 -10.07 3.71
N LEU A 39 -1.17 -9.87 3.79
CA LEU A 39 -0.37 -9.51 2.62
C LEU A 39 -0.37 -10.61 1.55
N GLU A 40 -0.31 -11.88 1.96
CA GLU A 40 -0.42 -13.03 1.06
C GLU A 40 -1.78 -13.05 0.35
N GLN A 41 -2.88 -12.87 1.09
CA GLN A 41 -4.22 -12.76 0.50
C GLN A 41 -4.31 -11.64 -0.54
N VAL A 42 -3.68 -10.49 -0.26
CA VAL A 42 -3.65 -9.36 -1.20
C VAL A 42 -2.88 -9.71 -2.48
N GLU A 43 -1.74 -10.39 -2.37
CA GLU A 43 -0.98 -10.84 -3.54
C GLU A 43 -1.74 -11.88 -4.35
N ASP A 44 -2.46 -12.80 -3.71
CA ASP A 44 -3.33 -13.78 -4.39
C ASP A 44 -4.44 -13.10 -5.20
N ILE A 45 -5.05 -12.05 -4.65
CA ILE A 45 -6.05 -11.24 -5.37
C ILE A 45 -5.41 -10.55 -6.58
N VAL A 46 -4.24 -9.93 -6.39
CA VAL A 46 -3.50 -9.28 -7.50
C VAL A 46 -3.17 -10.29 -8.58
N PHE A 47 -2.62 -11.44 -8.21
CA PHE A 47 -2.23 -12.51 -9.13
C PHE A 47 -3.43 -13.02 -9.93
N ARG A 48 -4.54 -13.37 -9.27
CA ARG A 48 -5.77 -13.82 -9.94
C ARG A 48 -6.25 -12.82 -10.99
N LEU A 49 -6.26 -11.53 -10.64
CA LEU A 49 -6.71 -10.47 -11.56
C LEU A 49 -5.74 -10.21 -12.71
N VAL A 50 -4.43 -10.32 -12.48
CA VAL A 50 -3.40 -10.14 -13.51
C VAL A 50 -3.40 -11.30 -14.50
N GLU A 51 -3.51 -12.54 -14.01
CA GLU A 51 -3.54 -13.74 -14.85
C GLU A 51 -4.93 -14.03 -15.45
N GLY A 52 -5.97 -13.33 -14.99
CA GLY A 52 -7.33 -13.52 -15.52
C GLY A 52 -8.02 -14.78 -14.97
N ILE A 53 -7.63 -15.22 -13.78
CA ILE A 53 -8.19 -16.38 -13.08
C ILE A 53 -9.37 -15.92 -12.22
N ASP A 54 -10.53 -16.55 -12.36
CA ASP A 54 -11.74 -16.30 -11.56
C ASP A 54 -12.07 -14.81 -11.37
N VAL A 55 -11.88 -14.01 -12.42
CA VAL A 55 -11.96 -12.54 -12.36
C VAL A 55 -13.29 -12.08 -11.79
N ALA A 56 -14.41 -12.66 -12.23
CA ALA A 56 -15.73 -12.25 -11.78
C ALA A 56 -15.94 -12.46 -10.26
N ALA A 57 -15.48 -13.60 -9.74
CA ALA A 57 -15.55 -13.91 -8.32
C ALA A 57 -14.61 -13.03 -7.50
N THR A 58 -13.37 -12.86 -7.97
CA THR A 58 -12.36 -12.03 -7.31
C THR A 58 -12.80 -10.56 -7.26
N GLU A 59 -13.39 -10.03 -8.33
CA GLU A 59 -13.95 -8.67 -8.35
C GLU A 59 -15.16 -8.52 -7.41
N ALA A 60 -15.97 -9.58 -7.22
CA ALA A 60 -17.06 -9.57 -6.25
C ALA A 60 -16.56 -9.57 -4.79
N GLU A 61 -15.51 -10.33 -4.51
CA GLU A 61 -14.79 -10.31 -3.23
C GLU A 61 -14.25 -8.90 -2.94
N VAL A 62 -13.55 -8.29 -3.88
CA VAL A 62 -12.97 -6.93 -3.75
C VAL A 62 -14.07 -5.89 -3.49
N ARG A 63 -15.19 -5.92 -4.22
CA ARG A 63 -16.32 -5.00 -4.00
C ARG A 63 -16.95 -5.15 -2.61
N THR A 64 -17.10 -6.39 -2.15
CA THR A 64 -17.67 -6.69 -0.83
C THR A 64 -16.74 -6.19 0.28
N TYR A 65 -15.44 -6.41 0.13
CA TYR A 65 -14.43 -5.89 1.04
C TYR A 65 -14.43 -4.36 1.08
N GLU A 66 -14.41 -3.69 -0.08
CA GLU A 66 -14.41 -2.23 -0.17
C GLU A 66 -15.64 -1.62 0.50
N ALA A 67 -16.83 -2.18 0.24
CA ALA A 67 -18.05 -1.72 0.86
C ALA A 67 -18.03 -1.87 2.40
N SER A 68 -17.54 -3.01 2.89
CA SER A 68 -17.52 -3.33 4.32
C SER A 68 -16.41 -2.61 5.09
N ASN A 69 -15.34 -2.18 4.41
CA ASN A 69 -14.17 -1.56 5.02
C ASN A 69 -14.01 -0.07 4.67
N ARG A 70 -15.00 0.55 4.01
CA ARG A 70 -14.92 1.92 3.48
C ARG A 70 -14.34 2.94 4.47
N ASP A 71 -14.81 2.91 5.71
CA ASP A 71 -14.39 3.87 6.73
C ASP A 71 -12.96 3.59 7.22
N GLY A 72 -12.59 2.31 7.36
CA GLY A 72 -11.22 1.89 7.67
C GLY A 72 -10.23 2.25 6.56
N ILE A 73 -10.65 2.11 5.30
CA ILE A 73 -9.86 2.50 4.13
C ILE A 73 -9.58 4.01 4.15
N ALA A 74 -10.60 4.83 4.44
CA ALA A 74 -10.45 6.27 4.55
C ALA A 74 -9.50 6.66 5.70
N ALA A 75 -9.65 6.04 6.87
CA ALA A 75 -8.79 6.27 8.02
C ALA A 75 -7.32 5.91 7.73
N ALA A 76 -7.08 4.75 7.10
CA ALA A 76 -5.73 4.32 6.73
C ALA A 76 -5.08 5.27 5.71
N ARG A 77 -5.86 5.85 4.77
CA ARG A 77 -5.37 6.88 3.84
C ARG A 77 -4.95 8.15 4.58
N ALA A 78 -5.76 8.63 5.51
CA ALA A 78 -5.45 9.80 6.33
C ALA A 78 -4.17 9.57 7.16
N LYS A 79 -4.08 8.43 7.87
CA LYS A 79 -2.89 8.05 8.67
C LYS A 79 -1.61 8.00 7.82
N ARG A 80 -1.66 7.44 6.60
CA ARG A 80 -0.50 7.45 5.68
C ARG A 80 -0.13 8.85 5.21
N ALA A 81 -1.11 9.69 4.90
CA ALA A 81 -0.87 11.06 4.46
C ALA A 81 -0.20 11.90 5.57
N GLU A 82 -0.68 11.76 6.81
CA GLU A 82 -0.10 12.40 7.99
C GLU A 82 1.34 11.94 8.25
N ARG A 83 1.60 10.62 8.22
CA ARG A 83 2.95 10.07 8.38
C ARG A 83 3.91 10.61 7.32
N ARG A 84 3.50 10.60 6.05
CA ARG A 84 4.32 11.15 4.95
C ARG A 84 4.58 12.65 5.11
N ALA A 85 3.58 13.42 5.55
CA ALA A 85 3.76 14.84 5.83
C ALA A 85 4.74 15.08 6.99
N ALA A 86 4.69 14.25 8.04
CA ALA A 86 5.62 14.31 9.16
C ALA A 86 7.06 13.95 8.73
N GLU A 87 7.24 12.90 7.92
CA GLU A 87 8.55 12.51 7.37
C GLU A 87 9.16 13.62 6.50
N LEU A 88 8.37 14.25 5.62
CA LEU A 88 8.83 15.37 4.80
C LEU A 88 9.23 16.58 5.65
N ARG A 89 8.47 16.88 6.71
CA ARG A 89 8.81 17.96 7.66
C ARG A 89 10.09 17.66 8.42
N ALA A 90 10.28 16.42 8.86
CA ALA A 90 11.48 15.99 9.56
C ALA A 90 12.71 16.08 8.65
N ALA A 91 12.59 15.66 7.39
CA ALA A 91 13.66 15.76 6.39
C ALA A 91 14.01 17.21 6.01
N ALA A 92 13.05 18.14 6.12
CA ALA A 92 13.26 19.56 5.86
C ALA A 92 13.83 20.34 7.06
N LEU A 93 13.89 19.74 8.25
CA LEU A 93 14.45 20.40 9.42
C LEU A 93 15.97 20.48 9.28
N PRO A 94 16.60 21.66 9.49
CA PRO A 94 18.05 21.74 9.53
C PRO A 94 18.61 20.82 10.62
N PRO A 95 19.80 20.23 10.43
CA PRO A 95 20.45 19.44 11.47
C PRO A 95 20.58 20.27 12.75
N LYS A 96 20.40 19.62 13.90
CA LYS A 96 20.53 20.31 15.18
C LYS A 96 21.93 20.93 15.28
N PRO A 97 22.07 22.18 15.76
CA PRO A 97 23.38 22.76 16.03
C PRO A 97 24.12 21.86 17.02
N GLY A 98 25.21 21.21 16.58
CA GLY A 98 26.06 20.36 17.44
C GLY A 98 26.14 18.88 17.09
N GLU A 99 25.39 18.36 16.11
CA GLU A 99 25.51 16.95 15.66
C GLU A 99 26.50 16.75 14.48
N SER A 100 27.25 17.78 14.10
CA SER A 100 28.39 17.64 13.20
C SER A 100 29.69 17.55 14.01
N SER A 101 29.98 16.37 14.53
CA SER A 101 31.30 16.06 15.08
C SER A 101 31.58 14.56 15.08
N VAL A 102 32.03 14.05 13.94
CA VAL A 102 33.12 13.06 13.86
C VAL A 102 33.62 13.05 12.43
N TYR A 103 34.94 12.99 12.26
CA TYR A 103 35.74 13.20 11.02
C TYR A 103 36.18 14.64 10.71
N GLN A 104 36.97 15.23 11.62
CA GLN A 104 38.19 15.94 11.22
C GLN A 104 39.33 15.57 12.17
N LEU A 105 40.16 14.62 11.72
CA LEU A 105 41.61 14.43 11.86
C LEU A 105 41.94 12.94 11.73
#